data_AF-C7NQW0-F1
#
_entry.id   AF-C7NQW0-F1
#
_cell.length_a   1.000
_cell.length_b   1.000
_cell.length_c   1.000
_cell.angle_alpha   90.00
_cell.angle_beta   90.00
_cell.angle_gamma   90.00
#
_symmetry.space_group_name_H-M   'P 1'
#
loop_
_entity.id
_entity.type
_entity.pdbx_description
1 polymer ?
#
loop_
_entity_poly.entity_id
_entity_poly.type
_entity_poly.pdbx_seq_one_letter_code
_entity_poly.pdbx_strand_id
1 'polypeptide(L)'
;MSVVELSDEENVAILAETFTEGLSDIGDKTRQLAVLKRLHELLDSTTPQHYIYETVEGCSELQVIRVGGDQRIYCRLVMGIPHGDKHYNVLFVFYVDPHQYRPDRLTRFDQAAEQRLEEITSFEGVDAVDDYLEAMDAFTADDIRQRIDRLED
;
A
#
# COMPACT_ATOMS: atom_id res chain seq x y z
N MET A 1 20.73 7.24 26.42
CA MET A 1 19.41 7.23 25.76
C MET A 1 19.70 7.42 24.29
N SER A 2 19.53 6.37 23.47
CA SER A 2 19.63 6.53 22.01
C SER A 2 18.42 7.29 21.53
N VAL A 3 18.66 8.45 20.94
CA VAL A 3 17.65 9.15 20.14
C VAL A 3 17.42 8.25 18.94
N VAL A 4 16.23 7.64 18.85
CA VAL A 4 15.82 6.95 17.63
C VAL A 4 15.66 8.06 16.59
N GLU A 5 16.51 8.06 15.57
CA GLU A 5 16.32 8.92 14.40
C GLU A 5 14.93 8.60 13.85
N LEU A 6 14.07 9.61 13.81
CA LEU A 6 12.81 9.52 13.08
C LEU A 6 13.21 9.18 11.64
N SER A 7 12.68 8.08 11.12
CA SER A 7 12.90 7.77 9.72
C SER A 7 12.22 8.89 8.91
N ASP A 8 13.01 9.72 8.22
CA ASP A 8 12.53 10.76 7.30
C ASP A 8 12.01 10.15 5.98
N GLU A 9 11.86 8.82 5.92
CA GLU A 9 11.34 8.09 4.76
C GLU A 9 9.89 8.49 4.47
N GLU A 10 9.63 8.92 3.24
CA GLU A 10 8.29 9.25 2.75
C GLU A 10 7.53 7.96 2.40
N ASN A 11 6.28 7.84 2.89
CA ASN A 11 5.43 6.71 2.52
C ASN A 11 4.52 7.08 1.35
N VAL A 12 4.55 6.27 0.31
CA VAL A 12 3.71 6.44 -0.89
C VAL A 12 2.99 5.14 -1.23
N ALA A 13 1.85 5.24 -1.91
CA ALA A 13 1.06 4.10 -2.35
C ALA A 13 0.89 4.06 -3.87
N ILE A 14 1.09 2.89 -4.47
CA ILE A 14 0.73 2.64 -5.87
C ILE A 14 -0.56 1.81 -5.87
N LEU A 15 -1.62 2.36 -6.44
CA LEU A 15 -2.94 1.75 -6.43
C LEU A 15 -3.19 1.01 -7.76
N ALA A 16 -3.34 -0.31 -7.71
CA ALA A 16 -3.72 -1.08 -8.88
C ALA A 16 -5.16 -0.74 -9.34
N GLU A 17 -5.43 -0.89 -10.63
CA GLU A 17 -6.77 -0.74 -11.20
C GLU A 17 -7.78 -1.65 -10.49
N THR A 18 -7.41 -2.90 -10.22
CA THR A 18 -8.24 -3.85 -9.47
C THR A 18 -8.59 -3.37 -8.06
N PHE A 19 -7.73 -2.60 -7.40
CA PHE A 19 -8.06 -1.99 -6.11
C PHE A 19 -9.08 -0.86 -6.27
N THR A 20 -8.91 0.01 -7.27
CA THR A 20 -9.86 1.13 -7.48
C THR A 20 -11.24 0.64 -7.92
N GLU A 21 -11.31 -0.40 -8.75
CA GLU A 21 -12.54 -1.13 -9.05
C GLU A 21 -13.14 -1.74 -7.79
N GLY A 22 -12.35 -2.53 -7.04
CA GLY A 22 -12.82 -3.18 -5.81
C GLY A 22 -13.31 -2.19 -4.75
N LEU A 23 -12.65 -1.04 -4.62
CA LEU A 23 -13.08 0.04 -3.73
C LEU A 23 -14.45 0.59 -4.16
N SER A 24 -14.64 0.81 -5.46
CA SER A 24 -15.91 1.30 -6.01
C SER A 24 -17.04 0.28 -5.83
N ASP A 25 -16.74 -1.01 -5.98
CA ASP A 25 -17.68 -2.13 -5.87
C ASP A 25 -18.18 -2.40 -4.44
N ILE A 26 -17.50 -1.87 -3.41
CA ILE A 26 -17.96 -1.99 -2.01
C ILE A 26 -19.39 -1.45 -1.82
N GLY A 27 -19.81 -0.47 -2.63
CA GLY A 27 -21.19 0.05 -2.67
C GLY A 27 -21.66 0.80 -1.42
N ASP A 28 -20.87 0.77 -0.33
CA ASP A 28 -21.11 1.47 0.93
C ASP A 28 -20.02 2.54 1.14
N LYS A 29 -20.46 3.80 1.09
CA LYS A 29 -19.63 4.99 1.27
C LYS A 29 -18.84 4.99 2.58
N THR A 30 -19.42 4.49 3.67
CA THR A 30 -18.78 4.43 4.99
C THR A 30 -17.63 3.42 4.98
N ARG A 31 -17.86 2.27 4.34
CA ARG A 31 -16.84 1.23 4.18
C ARG A 31 -15.73 1.65 3.23
N GLN A 32 -16.04 2.41 2.17
CA GLN A 32 -15.03 3.02 1.30
C GLN A 32 -14.17 4.02 2.06
N LEU A 33 -14.80 4.91 2.83
CA LEU A 33 -14.11 5.87 3.70
C LEU A 33 -13.20 5.16 4.71
N ALA A 34 -13.64 4.04 5.30
CA ALA A 34 -12.82 3.28 6.23
C ALA A 34 -11.52 2.75 5.58
N VAL A 35 -11.61 2.28 4.33
CA VAL A 35 -10.44 1.82 3.55
C VAL A 35 -9.49 2.98 3.27
N LEU A 36 -10.01 4.11 2.79
CA LEU A 36 -9.20 5.29 2.49
C LEU A 36 -8.54 5.88 3.74
N LYS A 37 -9.29 5.98 4.85
CA LYS A 37 -8.76 6.42 6.15
C LYS A 37 -7.64 5.51 6.63
N ARG A 38 -7.78 4.18 6.48
CA ARG A 38 -6.72 3.24 6.84
C ARG A 38 -5.47 3.39 5.97
N LEU A 39 -5.63 3.65 4.67
CA LEU A 39 -4.48 3.94 3.81
C LEU A 39 -3.80 5.25 4.20
N HIS A 40 -4.57 6.31 4.45
CA HIS A 40 -4.03 7.58 4.93
C HIS A 40 -3.25 7.41 6.24
N GLU A 41 -3.83 6.73 7.24
CA GLU A 41 -3.19 6.43 8.53
C GLU A 41 -1.85 5.69 8.37
N LEU A 42 -1.74 4.79 7.39
CA LEU A 42 -0.51 4.07 7.10
C LEU A 42 0.52 5.00 6.46
N LEU A 43 0.12 5.77 5.45
CA LEU A 43 1.02 6.66 4.72
C LEU A 43 1.52 7.83 5.58
N ASP A 44 0.73 8.27 6.55
CA ASP A 44 1.12 9.31 7.52
C ASP A 44 1.91 8.76 8.72
N SER A 45 2.16 7.44 8.77
CA SER A 45 2.81 6.78 9.91
C SER A 45 4.33 6.73 9.78
N THR A 46 5.03 6.95 10.89
CA THR A 46 6.47 6.64 11.00
C THR A 46 6.76 5.14 11.15
N THR A 47 5.72 4.31 11.31
CA THR A 47 5.82 2.85 11.45
C THR A 47 4.79 2.13 10.58
N PRO A 48 4.83 2.27 9.24
CA PRO A 48 3.85 1.69 8.34
C PRO A 48 3.77 0.16 8.44
N GLN A 49 4.86 -0.52 8.79
CA GLN A 49 4.92 -1.98 8.98
C GLN A 49 3.96 -2.50 10.05
N HIS A 50 3.58 -1.69 11.04
CA HIS A 50 2.65 -2.11 12.10
C HIS A 50 1.21 -2.25 11.60
N TYR A 51 0.89 -1.74 10.42
CA TYR A 51 -0.42 -1.92 9.79
C TYR A 51 -0.56 -3.27 9.07
N ILE A 52 0.56 -3.94 8.79
CA ILE A 52 0.56 -5.27 8.19
C ILE A 52 0.08 -6.27 9.23
N TYR A 53 -1.07 -6.89 8.95
CA TYR A 53 -1.68 -7.86 9.84
C TYR A 53 -1.05 -9.25 9.69
N GLU A 54 -0.90 -9.72 8.46
CA GLU A 54 -0.28 -11.01 8.15
C GLU A 54 0.24 -11.04 6.71
N THR A 55 1.12 -12.00 6.44
CA THR A 55 1.43 -12.48 5.10
C THR A 55 0.48 -13.63 4.76
N VAL A 56 -0.05 -13.66 3.54
CA VAL A 56 -1.03 -14.65 3.11
C VAL A 56 -0.40 -16.05 3.07
N GLU A 57 -1.05 -17.04 3.68
CA GLU A 57 -0.55 -18.42 3.65
C GLU A 57 -0.48 -18.95 2.21
N GLY A 58 0.70 -19.44 1.81
CA GLY A 58 0.96 -19.91 0.45
C GLY A 58 1.30 -18.82 -0.57
N CYS A 59 1.46 -17.57 -0.14
CA CYS A 59 1.88 -16.42 -0.95
C CYS A 59 2.95 -15.64 -0.18
N SER A 60 4.22 -15.72 -0.57
CA SER A 60 5.32 -15.19 0.25
C SER A 60 5.40 -13.67 0.23
N GLU A 61 4.96 -13.05 -0.85
CA GLU A 61 5.08 -11.60 -1.04
C GLU A 61 3.79 -10.86 -0.74
N LEU A 62 2.65 -11.54 -0.78
CA LEU A 62 1.35 -10.92 -0.53
C LEU A 62 1.06 -10.72 0.96
N GLN A 63 0.84 -9.46 1.34
CA GLN A 63 0.50 -9.03 2.69
C GLN A 63 -0.95 -8.56 2.78
N VAL A 64 -1.46 -8.49 4.01
CA VAL A 64 -2.83 -8.08 4.31
C VAL A 64 -2.86 -6.98 5.36
N ILE A 65 -3.65 -5.93 5.09
CA ILE A 65 -4.04 -4.92 6.08
C ILE A 65 -5.52 -5.13 6.41
N ARG A 66 -5.87 -5.07 7.70
CA ARG A 66 -7.26 -5.14 8.17
C ARG A 66 -7.90 -3.76 8.22
N VAL A 67 -9.11 -3.65 7.68
CA VAL A 67 -9.96 -2.46 7.80
C VAL A 67 -11.25 -2.88 8.50
N GLY A 68 -11.54 -2.30 9.66
CA GLY A 68 -12.70 -2.69 10.46
C GLY A 68 -12.73 -4.20 10.80
N GLY A 69 -13.92 -4.80 10.71
CA GLY A 69 -14.12 -6.23 11.03
C GLY A 69 -13.87 -7.18 9.86
N ASP A 70 -14.40 -6.85 8.68
CA ASP A 70 -14.55 -7.75 7.54
C ASP A 70 -13.68 -7.39 6.33
N GLN A 71 -13.33 -6.10 6.15
CA GLN A 71 -12.56 -5.67 4.99
C GLN A 71 -11.07 -5.98 5.10
N ARG A 72 -10.48 -6.35 3.96
CA ARG A 72 -9.05 -6.69 3.82
C ARG A 72 -8.48 -6.01 2.58
N ILE A 73 -7.35 -5.32 2.76
CA ILE A 73 -6.54 -4.76 1.68
C ILE A 73 -5.37 -5.72 1.45
N TYR A 74 -5.16 -6.12 0.20
CA TYR A 74 -4.06 -7.00 -0.21
C TYR A 74 -3.01 -6.16 -0.87
N CYS A 75 -1.80 -6.23 -0.34
CA CYS A 75 -0.76 -5.28 -0.64
C CYS A 75 0.63 -5.90 -0.51
N ARG A 76 1.64 -5.11 -0.87
CA ARG A 76 3.03 -5.32 -0.52
C ARG A 76 3.64 -4.01 -0.06
N LEU A 77 4.11 -3.96 1.18
CA LEU A 77 4.93 -2.87 1.68
C LEU A 77 6.41 -3.19 1.46
N VAL A 78 7.11 -2.29 0.77
CA VAL A 78 8.57 -2.32 0.57
C VAL A 78 9.14 -1.10 1.28
N MET A 79 10.12 -1.30 2.17
CA MET A 79 10.63 -0.23 3.01
C MET A 79 12.10 0.08 2.72
N GLY A 80 12.47 1.34 2.92
CA GLY A 80 13.84 1.83 2.85
C GLY A 80 14.45 1.69 1.46
N ILE A 81 13.80 2.30 0.47
CA ILE A 81 14.20 2.30 -0.94
C ILE A 81 14.63 3.72 -1.37
N PRO A 82 15.67 3.87 -2.19
CA PRO A 82 16.64 2.83 -2.55
C PRO A 82 17.46 2.35 -1.34
N HIS A 83 17.99 1.12 -1.38
CA HIS A 83 18.64 0.50 -0.21
C HIS A 83 19.86 1.27 0.33
N GLY A 84 20.56 2.01 -0.55
CA GLY A 84 21.73 2.81 -0.19
C GLY A 84 21.40 4.18 0.41
N ASP A 85 20.20 4.70 0.14
CA ASP A 85 19.73 6.02 0.54
C ASP A 85 18.22 5.96 0.79
N LYS A 86 17.87 5.46 1.97
CA LYS A 86 16.50 5.05 2.31
C LYS A 86 15.58 6.26 2.41
N HIS A 87 14.96 6.62 1.28
CA HIS A 87 14.13 7.80 1.17
C HIS A 87 12.63 7.48 1.13
N TYR A 88 12.27 6.29 0.65
CA TYR A 88 10.89 5.90 0.42
C TYR A 88 10.52 4.58 1.09
N ASN A 89 9.26 4.54 1.50
CA ASN A 89 8.51 3.33 1.79
C ASN A 89 7.34 3.25 0.81
N VAL A 90 7.25 2.17 0.03
CA VAL A 90 6.27 2.04 -1.05
C VAL A 90 5.29 0.93 -0.75
N LEU A 91 4.00 1.28 -0.69
CA LEU A 91 2.89 0.35 -0.53
C LEU A 91 2.26 0.08 -1.89
N PHE A 92 2.50 -1.10 -2.47
CA PHE A 92 1.73 -1.58 -3.61
C PHE A 92 0.40 -2.12 -3.14
N VAL A 93 -0.71 -1.53 -3.59
CA VAL A 93 -2.06 -1.92 -3.20
C VAL A 93 -2.74 -2.62 -4.37
N PHE A 94 -2.96 -3.93 -4.26
CA PHE A 94 -3.46 -4.73 -5.36
C PHE A 94 -4.98 -4.81 -5.39
N TYR A 95 -5.62 -5.00 -4.23
CA TYR A 95 -7.05 -5.25 -4.19
C TYR A 95 -7.63 -5.04 -2.78
N VAL A 96 -8.94 -4.78 -2.70
CA VAL A 96 -9.69 -4.69 -1.45
C VAL A 96 -10.96 -5.54 -1.57
N ASP A 97 -11.29 -6.29 -0.51
CA ASP A 97 -12.47 -7.15 -0.49
C ASP A 97 -13.15 -7.12 0.89
N PRO A 98 -14.49 -7.07 0.93
CA PRO A 98 -15.25 -7.30 2.14
C PRO A 98 -15.29 -8.77 2.61
N HIS A 99 -14.99 -9.78 1.79
CA HIS A 99 -15.15 -11.22 2.13
C HIS A 99 -14.02 -12.15 1.63
N GLN A 100 -13.99 -13.39 2.15
CA GLN A 100 -12.94 -14.38 1.90
C GLN A 100 -12.75 -14.70 0.41
N TYR A 101 -11.49 -14.72 -0.01
CA TYR A 101 -11.06 -14.71 -1.39
C TYR A 101 -11.21 -16.07 -2.07
N ARG A 102 -11.24 -16.03 -3.40
CA ARG A 102 -10.96 -17.22 -4.21
C ARG A 102 -9.43 -17.38 -4.35
N PRO A 103 -8.87 -18.58 -4.05
CA PRO A 103 -7.42 -18.81 -4.07
C PRO A 103 -6.71 -18.45 -5.37
N ASP A 104 -7.40 -18.54 -6.52
CA ASP A 104 -6.85 -18.24 -7.85
C ASP A 104 -6.50 -16.76 -8.05
N ARG A 105 -7.17 -15.83 -7.36
CA ARG A 105 -6.81 -14.41 -7.40
C ARG A 105 -5.58 -14.11 -6.55
N LEU A 106 -5.44 -14.78 -5.41
CA LEU A 106 -4.33 -14.54 -4.48
C LEU A 106 -2.98 -14.86 -5.12
N THR A 107 -2.87 -15.97 -5.85
CA THR A 107 -1.64 -16.32 -6.58
C THR A 107 -1.25 -15.27 -7.62
N ARG A 108 -2.22 -14.62 -8.29
CA ARG A 108 -1.92 -13.54 -9.24
C ARG A 108 -1.40 -12.30 -8.55
N PHE A 109 -1.99 -11.94 -7.41
CA PHE A 109 -1.53 -10.79 -6.63
C PHE A 109 -0.16 -11.04 -6.00
N ASP A 110 0.14 -12.28 -5.60
CA ASP A 110 1.46 -12.67 -5.11
C ASP A 110 2.54 -12.52 -6.21
N GLN A 111 2.26 -13.01 -7.43
CA GLN A 111 3.15 -12.80 -8.58
C GLN A 111 3.35 -11.31 -8.91
N ALA A 112 2.29 -10.51 -8.81
CA ALA A 112 2.39 -9.07 -8.99
C ALA A 112 3.22 -8.43 -7.88
N ALA A 113 3.08 -8.87 -6.63
CA ALA A 113 3.86 -8.40 -5.49
C ALA A 113 5.36 -8.72 -5.66
N GLU A 114 5.69 -9.93 -6.10
CA GLU A 114 7.06 -10.34 -6.41
C GLU A 114 7.66 -9.48 -7.52
N GLN A 115 6.96 -9.30 -8.63
CA GLN A 115 7.44 -8.47 -9.73
C GLN A 115 7.68 -7.02 -9.30
N ARG A 116 6.76 -6.42 -8.54
CA ARG A 116 6.92 -5.04 -8.03
C ARG A 116 8.07 -4.91 -7.05
N LEU A 117 8.26 -5.92 -6.19
CA LEU A 117 9.39 -5.97 -5.28
C LEU A 117 10.72 -6.04 -6.05
N GLU A 118 10.85 -6.94 -7.01
CA GLU A 118 12.06 -7.09 -7.82
C GLU A 118 12.38 -5.81 -8.60
N GLU A 119 11.36 -5.20 -9.20
CA GLU A 119 11.50 -3.97 -9.98
C GLU A 119 11.99 -2.83 -9.08
N ILE A 120 11.28 -2.52 -8.00
CA ILE A 120 11.59 -1.35 -7.18
C ILE A 120 12.89 -1.50 -6.38
N THR A 121 13.28 -2.72 -6.02
CA THR A 121 14.55 -2.98 -5.31
C THR A 121 15.76 -2.96 -6.25
N SER A 122 15.55 -2.96 -7.56
CA SER A 122 16.62 -2.83 -8.56
C SER A 122 17.14 -1.39 -8.71
N PHE A 123 16.40 -0.39 -8.23
CA PHE A 123 16.82 1.01 -8.29
C PHE A 123 17.87 1.33 -7.22
N GLU A 124 19.01 1.86 -7.65
CA GLU A 124 20.14 2.18 -6.77
C GLU A 124 20.14 3.65 -6.30
N GLY A 125 19.38 4.53 -6.94
CA GLY A 125 19.37 5.97 -6.68
C GLY A 125 17.96 6.55 -6.52
N VAL A 126 17.86 7.62 -5.73
CA VAL A 126 16.59 8.29 -5.40
C VAL A 126 15.88 8.78 -6.67
N ASP A 127 16.62 9.44 -7.58
CA ASP A 127 16.08 9.93 -8.86
C ASP A 127 15.37 8.83 -9.68
N ALA A 128 15.90 7.59 -9.68
CA ALA A 128 15.28 6.48 -10.40
C ALA A 128 13.99 5.98 -9.74
N VAL A 129 13.92 6.10 -8.41
CA VAL A 129 12.71 5.79 -7.65
C VAL A 129 11.67 6.89 -7.87
N ASP A 130 12.07 8.15 -7.92
CA ASP A 130 11.19 9.29 -8.22
C ASP A 130 10.55 9.16 -9.59
N ASP A 131 11.35 8.90 -10.63
CA ASP A 131 10.88 8.67 -11.99
C ASP A 131 9.88 7.50 -12.05
N TYR A 132 10.13 6.43 -11.28
CA TYR A 132 9.23 5.29 -11.19
C TYR A 132 7.92 5.64 -10.49
N LEU A 133 7.97 6.34 -9.36
CA LEU A 133 6.80 6.74 -8.60
C LEU A 133 5.92 7.71 -9.39
N GLU A 134 6.51 8.65 -10.12
CA GLU A 134 5.80 9.55 -11.03
C GLU A 134 5.13 8.77 -12.16
N ALA A 135 5.87 7.86 -12.82
CA ALA A 135 5.32 7.04 -13.90
C ALA A 135 4.17 6.11 -13.46
N MET A 136 4.13 5.76 -12.18
CA MET A 136 3.12 4.90 -11.57
C MET A 136 1.97 5.68 -10.90
N ASP A 137 1.94 7.01 -11.03
CA ASP A 137 0.97 7.90 -10.37
C ASP A 137 0.86 7.61 -8.87
N ALA A 138 1.99 7.53 -8.17
CA ALA A 138 2.02 7.21 -6.75
C ALA A 138 1.28 8.26 -5.90
N PHE A 139 0.56 7.78 -4.88
CA PHE A 139 -0.25 8.58 -3.97
C PHE A 139 0.47 8.84 -2.66
N THR A 140 0.53 10.10 -2.26
CA THR A 140 0.96 10.51 -0.92
C THR A 140 -0.20 10.43 0.07
N ALA A 141 0.08 10.60 1.38
CA ALA A 141 -0.95 10.74 2.40
C ALA A 141 -1.92 11.90 2.09
N ASP A 142 -1.39 13.03 1.62
CA ASP A 142 -2.19 14.21 1.26
C ASP A 142 -3.13 13.94 0.07
N ASP A 143 -2.70 13.14 -0.91
CA ASP A 143 -3.56 12.76 -2.05
C ASP A 143 -4.72 11.86 -1.61
N ILE A 144 -4.45 10.93 -0.69
CA ILE A 144 -5.51 10.10 -0.10
C ILE A 144 -6.46 10.97 0.74
N ARG A 145 -5.96 11.96 1.49
CA ARG A 145 -6.80 12.93 2.23
C ARG A 145 -7.76 13.66 1.30
N GLN A 146 -7.28 14.18 0.17
CA GLN A 146 -8.14 14.84 -0.81
C GLN A 146 -9.25 13.92 -1.36
N ARG A 147 -8.96 12.63 -1.52
CA ARG A 147 -9.98 11.64 -1.91
C ARG A 147 -11.01 11.39 -0.81
N ILE A 148 -10.58 11.37 0.46
CA ILE A 148 -11.48 11.29 1.62
C ILE A 148 -12.41 12.50 1.62
N ASP A 149 -11.89 13.72 1.51
CA ASP A 149 -12.67 14.96 1.56
C ASP A 149 -13.75 14.99 0.46
N ARG A 150 -13.37 14.67 -0.79
CA ARG A 150 -14.32 14.57 -1.92
C ARG A 150 -15.40 13.53 -1.72
N LEU A 151 -15.08 12.47 -0.97
CA LEU A 151 -16.04 11.45 -0.63
C LEU A 151 -16.86 11.89 0.58
N GLU A 152 -16.43 12.75 1.49
CA GLU A 152 -17.29 13.19 2.61
C GLU A 152 -18.32 14.27 2.21
N ASP A 153 -18.02 15.04 1.16
CA ASP A 153 -18.97 15.94 0.48
C ASP A 153 -20.17 15.22 -0.16
#